data_AF-A0A3D0WPY9-F1
#
_entry.id   AF-A0A3D0WPY9-F1
#
_cell.length_a   1.000
_cell.length_b   1.000
_cell.length_c   1.000
_cell.angle_alpha   90.00
_cell.angle_beta   90.00
_cell.angle_gamma   90.00
#
_symmetry.space_group_name_H-M   'P 1'
#
loop_
_entity.id
_entity.type
_entity.pdbx_description
1 polymer ?
#
loop_
_entity_poly.entity_id
_entity_poly.type
_entity_poly.pdbx_seq_one_letter_code
_entity_poly.pdbx_strand_id
1 'polypeptide(L)'
;MKNDIHITTRLLIGSIENYNNSSHTRIKSLISMSGFIIFNNSYICQFVPYLSSTGAKEVFVNCVSKDRVSNYDWHKKLIIAEGGGNGYFRVIINLDDRTFRNFWVNAPM
;
A
#
# COMPACT_ATOMS: atom_id res chain seq x y z
N MET A 1 18.82 -7.82 -2.55
CA MET A 1 17.84 -8.19 -1.49
C MET A 1 17.75 -7.18 -0.35
N LYS A 2 18.77 -6.96 0.52
CA LYS A 2 18.68 -5.95 1.60
C LYS A 2 18.42 -4.53 1.08
N ASN A 3 19.05 -4.17 -0.05
CA ASN A 3 18.87 -2.86 -0.68
C ASN A 3 17.46 -2.69 -1.27
N ASP A 4 16.93 -3.72 -1.92
CA ASP A 4 15.62 -3.67 -2.59
C ASP A 4 14.48 -3.51 -1.57
N ILE A 5 14.57 -4.20 -0.43
CA ILE A 5 13.63 -4.02 0.69
C ILE A 5 13.70 -2.57 1.21
N HIS A 6 14.90 -2.02 1.40
CA HIS A 6 15.06 -0.63 1.85
C HIS A 6 14.46 0.38 0.86
N ILE A 7 14.72 0.21 -0.43
CA ILE A 7 14.16 1.06 -1.50
C ILE A 7 12.64 0.96 -1.50
N THR A 8 12.11 -0.26 -1.42
CA THR A 8 10.67 -0.52 -1.37
C THR A 8 10.03 0.16 -0.15
N THR A 9 10.61 0.02 1.04
CA THR A 9 10.10 0.67 2.25
C THR A 9 10.12 2.20 2.12
N ARG A 10 11.19 2.77 1.58
CA ARG A 10 11.29 4.22 1.37
C ARG A 10 10.23 4.73 0.39
N LEU A 11 10.03 4.03 -0.73
CA LEU A 11 9.03 4.41 -1.74
C LEU A 11 7.60 4.20 -1.23
N LEU A 12 7.36 3.18 -0.42
CA LEU A 12 6.09 2.98 0.29
C LEU A 12 5.76 4.19 1.18
N ILE A 13 6.70 4.60 2.05
CA ILE A 13 6.52 5.77 2.92
C ILE A 13 6.24 7.02 2.09
N GLY A 14 7.05 7.27 1.06
CA GLY A 14 6.86 8.42 0.17
C GLY A 14 5.51 8.42 -0.55
N SER A 15 4.98 7.24 -0.92
CA SER A 15 3.65 7.13 -1.54
C SER A 15 2.51 7.46 -0.57
N ILE A 16 2.65 7.04 0.70
CA ILE A 16 1.69 7.35 1.77
C ILE A 16 1.70 8.85 2.07
N GLU A 17 2.89 9.46 2.20
CA GLU A 17 3.04 10.90 2.39
C GLU A 17 2.45 11.69 1.23
N ASN A 18 2.72 11.27 -0.01
CA ASN A 18 2.17 11.90 -1.20
C ASN A 18 0.64 11.85 -1.19
N TYR A 19 0.04 10.70 -0.93
CA TYR A 19 -1.41 10.53 -0.84
C TYR A 19 -2.03 11.40 0.28
N ASN A 20 -1.44 11.38 1.48
CA ASN A 20 -1.91 12.16 2.62
C ASN A 20 -1.86 13.68 2.32
N ASN A 21 -0.79 14.16 1.69
CA ASN A 21 -0.62 15.56 1.32
C ASN A 21 -1.55 15.99 0.18
N SER A 22 -1.75 15.15 -0.84
CA SER A 22 -2.73 15.41 -1.91
C SER A 22 -4.18 15.42 -1.40
N SER A 23 -4.45 14.73 -0.30
CA SER A 23 -5.77 14.72 0.33
C SER A 23 -6.05 16.00 1.15
N HIS A 24 -5.02 16.72 1.60
CA HIS A 24 -5.16 17.97 2.37
C HIS A 24 -5.70 19.15 1.54
N THR A 25 -5.48 19.20 0.22
CA THR A 25 -6.03 20.26 -0.64
C THR A 25 -7.53 20.13 -0.89
N ARG A 26 -8.14 18.98 -0.60
CA ARG A 26 -9.55 18.69 -0.89
C ARG A 26 -10.51 18.82 0.31
N ILE A 27 -10.01 19.00 1.54
CA ILE A 27 -10.83 18.88 2.76
C ILE A 27 -10.51 20.00 3.77
N LYS A 28 -11.04 21.20 3.53
CA LYS A 28 -11.34 22.16 4.61
C LYS A 28 -12.84 22.26 4.93
N SER A 29 -13.73 21.64 4.12
CA SER A 29 -15.19 21.75 4.26
C SER A 29 -15.96 20.43 4.47
N LEU A 30 -15.29 19.27 4.52
CA LEU A 30 -15.95 17.94 4.65
C LEU A 30 -15.25 17.10 5.73
N ILE A 31 -15.10 17.69 6.92
CA ILE A 31 -14.46 17.06 8.07
C ILE A 31 -15.40 15.97 8.61
N SER A 32 -15.09 14.70 8.30
CA SER A 32 -15.37 13.48 9.08
C SER A 32 -15.63 12.28 8.15
N MET A 33 -14.58 11.57 7.70
CA MET A 33 -14.54 10.10 7.56
C MET A 33 -13.30 9.62 6.75
N SER A 34 -12.37 8.96 7.46
CA SER A 34 -11.56 7.82 7.00
C SER A 34 -10.68 7.94 5.72
N GLY A 35 -9.90 9.01 5.55
CA GLY A 35 -9.01 9.19 4.38
C GLY A 35 -7.50 9.11 4.64
N PHE A 36 -7.04 9.02 5.89
CA PHE A 36 -5.61 9.08 6.20
C PHE A 36 -5.04 7.70 6.52
N ILE A 37 -3.89 7.39 5.92
CA ILE A 37 -3.12 6.19 6.26
C ILE A 37 -2.04 6.57 7.26
N ILE A 38 -2.10 5.97 8.45
CA ILE A 38 -1.07 6.05 9.48
C ILE A 38 -0.29 4.73 9.45
N PHE A 39 0.95 4.78 8.96
CA PHE A 39 1.82 3.61 8.92
C PHE A 39 2.46 3.39 10.28
N ASN A 40 1.96 2.41 11.04
CA ASN A 40 2.52 1.98 12.33
C ASN A 40 2.44 0.44 12.45
N ASN A 41 2.71 -0.10 13.64
CA ASN A 41 2.62 -1.54 13.92
C ASN A 41 1.20 -2.13 13.81
N SER A 42 0.18 -1.38 13.38
CA SER A 42 -1.19 -1.86 13.20
C SER A 42 -1.49 -2.42 11.81
N TYR A 43 -0.57 -2.30 10.85
CA TYR A 43 -0.71 -2.89 9.51
C TYR A 43 0.16 -4.13 9.32
N ILE A 44 -0.36 -5.12 8.60
CA ILE A 44 0.42 -6.17 7.94
C ILE A 44 0.72 -5.70 6.53
N CYS A 45 1.99 -5.82 6.13
CA CYS A 45 2.46 -5.47 4.78
C CYS A 45 2.94 -6.73 4.08
N GLN A 46 2.35 -7.04 2.94
CA GLN A 46 2.78 -8.12 2.06
C GLN A 46 3.56 -7.51 0.89
N PHE A 47 4.81 -7.91 0.74
CA PHE A 47 5.67 -7.51 -0.38
C PHE A 47 5.72 -8.66 -1.38
N VAL A 48 5.12 -8.47 -2.55
CA VAL A 48 5.05 -9.48 -3.60
C VAL A 48 5.89 -9.00 -4.78
N PRO A 49 7.17 -9.40 -4.88
CA PRO A 49 8.01 -9.06 -6.01
C PRO A 49 7.61 -9.86 -7.26
N TYR A 50 7.59 -9.21 -8.41
CA TYR A 50 7.33 -9.84 -9.70
C TYR A 50 8.06 -9.10 -10.83
N LEU A 51 8.22 -9.77 -11.98
CA LEU A 51 8.62 -9.09 -13.21
C LEU A 51 7.35 -8.64 -13.94
N SER A 52 7.29 -7.37 -14.30
CA SER A 52 6.20 -6.85 -15.12
C SER A 52 6.21 -7.49 -16.51
N SER A 53 5.14 -7.29 -17.29
CA SER A 53 5.08 -7.73 -18.69
C SER A 53 6.19 -7.13 -19.57
N THR A 54 6.81 -6.02 -19.15
CA THR A 54 7.94 -5.38 -19.83
C THR A 54 9.30 -5.83 -19.29
N GLY A 55 9.34 -6.71 -18.30
CA GLY A 55 10.57 -7.18 -17.65
C GLY A 55 11.09 -6.27 -16.54
N ALA A 56 10.36 -5.21 -16.18
CA ALA A 56 10.73 -4.32 -15.08
C ALA A 56 10.53 -5.02 -13.73
N LYS A 57 11.41 -4.74 -12.77
CA LYS A 57 11.31 -5.26 -11.40
C LYS A 57 10.28 -4.45 -10.63
N GLU A 58 9.14 -5.07 -10.34
CA GLU A 58 8.07 -4.44 -9.58
C GLU A 58 7.82 -5.18 -8.26
N VAL A 59 7.32 -4.45 -7.27
CA VAL A 59 6.83 -4.99 -6.01
C VAL A 59 5.40 -4.52 -5.82
N PHE A 60 4.48 -5.48 -5.80
CA PHE A 60 3.12 -5.25 -5.34
C PHE A 60 3.14 -5.23 -3.81
N VAL A 61 2.85 -4.07 -3.23
CA VAL A 61 2.76 -3.91 -1.78
C VAL A 61 1.29 -3.82 -1.39
N ASN A 62 0.86 -4.77 -0.57
CA ASN A 62 -0.48 -4.80 -0.01
C ASN A 62 -0.42 -4.59 1.50
N CYS A 63 -1.14 -3.60 2.00
CA CYS A 63 -1.16 -3.24 3.40
C CYS A 63 -2.58 -3.37 3.94
N VAL A 64 -2.77 -4.17 4.98
CA VAL A 64 -4.08 -4.44 5.58
C VAL A 64 -4.00 -4.31 7.09
N SER A 65 -4.98 -3.67 7.72
CA SER A 65 -5.01 -3.52 9.17
C SER A 65 -5.10 -4.89 9.86
N LYS A 66 -4.29 -5.09 10.90
CA LYS A 66 -4.14 -6.37 11.63
C LYS A 66 -5.45 -6.90 12.20
N ASP A 67 -6.30 -6.01 12.71
CA ASP A 67 -7.62 -6.32 13.25
C ASP A 67 -8.56 -6.96 12.21
N ARG A 68 -8.32 -6.74 10.91
CA ARG A 68 -9.14 -7.26 9.82
C ARG A 68 -8.71 -8.62 9.29
N VAL A 69 -7.52 -9.09 9.68
CA VAL A 69 -6.90 -10.30 9.14
C VAL A 69 -6.43 -11.26 10.25
N SER A 70 -6.99 -11.11 11.45
CA SER A 70 -6.63 -11.90 12.65
C SER A 70 -6.71 -13.42 12.46
N ASN A 71 -7.53 -13.90 11.54
CA ASN A 71 -7.71 -15.32 11.23
C ASN A 71 -7.08 -15.76 9.90
N TYR A 72 -6.33 -14.90 9.20
CA TYR A 72 -5.70 -15.23 7.92
C TYR A 72 -4.23 -15.63 8.11
N ASP A 73 -3.82 -16.74 7.47
CA ASP A 73 -2.40 -17.10 7.31
C ASP A 73 -1.75 -16.18 6.25
N TRP A 74 -1.58 -14.91 6.64
CA TRP A 74 -1.07 -13.83 5.79
C TRP A 74 0.38 -14.03 5.35
N HIS A 75 1.11 -14.95 6.00
CA HIS A 75 2.44 -15.37 5.58
C HIS A 75 2.41 -16.30 4.36
N LYS A 76 1.31 -17.03 4.13
CA LYS A 76 1.19 -18.02 3.05
C LYS A 76 0.22 -17.61 1.94
N LYS A 77 -0.70 -16.69 2.20
CA LYS A 77 -1.74 -16.29 1.26
C LYS A 77 -1.77 -14.78 1.06
N LEU A 78 -1.83 -14.35 -0.20
CA LEU A 78 -2.09 -12.96 -0.54
C LEU A 78 -3.49 -12.58 -0.03
N ILE A 79 -3.59 -11.48 0.70
CA ILE A 79 -4.87 -10.95 1.15
C ILE A 79 -5.44 -10.10 0.01
N ILE A 80 -6.50 -10.57 -0.63
CA ILE A 80 -7.19 -9.84 -1.69
C ILE A 80 -8.36 -9.10 -1.06
N ALA A 81 -8.38 -7.77 -1.23
CA ALA A 81 -9.50 -6.97 -0.76
C ALA A 81 -10.57 -6.86 -1.86
N GLU A 82 -11.80 -7.23 -1.53
CA GLU A 82 -12.92 -7.25 -2.49
C GLU A 82 -13.59 -5.88 -2.72
N GLY A 83 -13.11 -4.81 -2.09
CA GLY A 83 -13.74 -3.48 -2.17
C GLY A 83 -14.75 -3.20 -1.04
N GLY A 84 -15.28 -1.98 -0.99
CA GLY A 84 -16.43 -1.62 -0.12
C GLY A 84 -16.16 -1.51 1.40
N GLY A 85 -14.93 -1.71 1.84
CA GLY A 85 -14.52 -1.71 3.26
C GLY A 85 -13.60 -0.55 3.64
N ASN A 86 -12.94 -0.64 4.80
CA ASN A 86 -11.88 0.27 5.19
C ASN A 86 -10.64 -0.49 5.70
N GLY A 87 -9.51 0.19 5.86
CA GLY A 87 -8.33 -0.38 6.52
C GLY A 87 -7.43 -1.20 5.60
N TYR A 88 -7.43 -0.92 4.29
CA TYR A 88 -6.47 -1.51 3.38
C TYR A 88 -6.07 -0.55 2.28
N PHE A 89 -4.85 -0.69 1.81
CA PHE A 89 -4.33 0.06 0.68
C PHE A 89 -3.26 -0.75 -0.02
N ARG A 90 -3.02 -0.41 -1.28
CA ARG A 90 -2.01 -1.05 -2.11
C ARG A 90 -1.26 -0.04 -2.95
N VAL A 91 -0.04 -0.40 -3.31
CA VAL A 91 0.81 0.37 -4.21
C VAL A 91 1.68 -0.57 -5.02
N ILE A 92 1.99 -0.19 -6.26
CA ILE A 92 2.99 -0.86 -7.07
C ILE A 92 4.25 -0.01 -7.03
N ILE A 93 5.36 -0.61 -6.63
CA ILE A 93 6.68 0.02 -6.60
C ILE A 93 7.51 -0.54 -7.74
N ASN A 94 8.11 0.34 -8.54
CA ASN A 94 9.07 -0.05 -9.56
C ASN A 94 10.49 0.21 -9.03
N LEU A 95 11.30 -0.84 -9.00
CA LEU A 95 12.66 -0.80 -8.44
C LEU A 95 13.70 -0.28 -9.43
N ASP A 96 13.43 -0.40 -10.72
CA ASP A 96 14.36 0.01 -11.78
C ASP A 96 14.34 1.54 -11.96
N ASP A 97 13.15 2.14 -12.00
CA ASP A 97 12.96 3.60 -12.11
C ASP A 97 12.81 4.32 -10.76
N ARG A 98 12.69 3.55 -9.66
CA ARG A 98 12.49 4.06 -8.30
C ARG A 98 11.25 4.92 -8.15
N THR A 99 10.18 4.54 -8.85
CA THR A 99 8.88 5.20 -8.77
C THR A 99 7.83 4.33 -8.08
N PHE A 100 6.67 4.92 -7.81
CA PHE A 100 5.48 4.21 -7.37
C PHE A 100 4.28 4.61 -8.22
N ARG A 101 3.33 3.69 -8.40
CA ARG A 101 2.09 3.91 -9.14
C ARG A 101 0.94 3.15 -8.49
N ASN A 102 -0.28 3.46 -8.92
CA ASN A 102 -1.48 2.74 -8.50
C ASN A 102 -1.59 2.68 -6.98
N PHE A 103 -1.51 3.84 -6.31
CA PHE A 103 -1.80 3.93 -4.89
C PHE A 103 -3.32 3.95 -4.71
N TRP A 104 -3.87 2.84 -4.24
CA TRP A 104 -5.33 2.69 -4.05
C TRP A 104 -5.63 2.46 -2.58
N VAL A 105 -6.62 3.18 -2.07
CA VAL A 105 -7.11 3.05 -0.70
C VAL A 105 -8.52 2.49 -0.74
N ASN A 106 -8.77 1.44 0.03
CA ASN A 106 -10.09 0.82 0.17
C ASN A 106 -10.79 0.42 -1.15
N ALA A 107 -10.01 0.14 -2.20
CA ALA A 107 -10.53 -0.20 -3.52
C ALA A 107 -10.43 -1.71 -3.80
N PRO A 108 -11.38 -2.31 -4.54
CA PRO A 108 -11.25 -3.69 -4.99
C PRO A 108 -9.95 -3.91 -5.76
N MET A 109 -9.35 -5.10 -5.60
CA MET A 109 -8.20 -5.55 -6.39
C MET A 109 -8.62 -6.04 -7.77
#